data_AF-A0A9X2W5Y7-F1
#
_entry.id   AF-A0A9X2W5Y7-F1
#
_cell.length_a   1.000
_cell.length_b   1.000
_cell.length_c   1.000
_cell.angle_alpha   90.00
_cell.angle_beta   90.00
_cell.angle_gamma   90.00
#
_symmetry.space_group_name_H-M   'P 1'
#
loop_
_entity.id
_entity.type
_entity.pdbx_description
1 polymer ?
#
loop_
_entity_poly.entity_id
_entity_poly.type
_entity_poly.pdbx_seq_one_letter_code
_entity_poly.pdbx_strand_id
1 'polypeptide(L)'
;MPVNDFKAFATGEFANVLSQPEYEALEAKDTGFQAGIARSEELNKVWRQASTIASVVASFMANKSGNDVLDNGNLDTLQATLLKALLNNSTSQLDSRYLKVASNLSELTNASTARTNLGLKGAAVLDVGTAAGTVAAGNDSRIVNALQKGNNLADVTSGATALANLGGVSTSRNINGHSLSADINVTSQDILNGQAIELGANQNLDTYKTAGIYFQPANANASAALRYPENNAGTLLIYKNAGITQIYIVYNSSRVYIRSQYSTGAWTPWTPQDCFPVGAPIAWPSDTPPAGYALMQGQSFDKTTYPLLALAYPSGVIPDMRGWMIKGKPATGRAVLSQEMDGIKSHTHAASASSTDLGTKTSSAFDYGTKTSSTFDYGTKTTSTTGAHTHKVPTWKDSGGSGTYVDRNSFSSTNHYEAVVDTVASGNHTHTIAIGAHNHTVGIGSHSHTVAMGAHGHTINISAVGNAENTVKNIVFNYIVRLA
;
A
#
# COMPACT_ATOMS: atom_id res chain seq x y z
N MET A 1 -5.55 127.16 22.95
CA MET A 1 -6.37 126.63 24.06
C MET A 1 -7.82 126.66 23.62
N PRO A 2 -8.62 125.65 23.97
CA PRO A 2 -10.03 125.62 23.59
C PRO A 2 -10.77 126.86 24.11
N VAL A 3 -11.66 127.40 23.30
CA VAL A 3 -12.45 128.60 23.59
C VAL A 3 -13.67 128.22 24.44
N ASN A 4 -14.01 129.07 25.42
CA ASN A 4 -15.26 128.97 26.17
C ASN A 4 -15.99 130.31 26.03
N ASP A 5 -17.13 130.34 25.33
CA ASP A 5 -17.91 131.56 25.13
C ASP A 5 -18.93 131.82 26.24
N PHE A 6 -19.28 130.82 27.04
CA PHE A 6 -20.15 131.00 28.20
C PHE A 6 -19.36 131.70 29.31
N LYS A 7 -19.53 133.01 29.43
CA LYS A 7 -18.81 133.85 30.39
C LYS A 7 -19.66 134.17 31.62
N ALA A 8 -19.02 134.24 32.78
CA ALA A 8 -19.64 134.76 33.99
C ALA A 8 -19.92 136.27 33.84
N PHE A 9 -21.12 136.71 34.21
CA PHE A 9 -21.59 138.09 34.14
C PHE A 9 -21.50 138.79 35.51
N ALA A 10 -21.15 140.09 35.53
CA ALA A 10 -21.15 140.94 36.73
C ALA A 10 -20.33 140.40 37.92
N THR A 11 -19.16 139.82 37.66
CA THR A 11 -18.22 139.29 38.68
C THR A 11 -17.21 140.31 39.20
N GLY A 12 -17.27 141.56 38.75
CA GLY A 12 -16.36 142.63 39.18
C GLY A 12 -16.61 143.09 40.62
N GLU A 13 -15.58 143.67 41.24
CA GLU A 13 -15.57 144.08 42.66
C GLU A 13 -16.66 145.11 43.01
N PHE A 14 -17.07 145.95 42.06
CA PHE A 14 -18.14 146.95 42.22
C PHE A 14 -19.35 146.67 41.32
N ALA A 15 -19.61 145.39 41.02
CA ALA A 15 -20.76 145.02 40.21
C ALA A 15 -22.06 145.51 40.86
N ASN A 16 -22.94 146.10 40.04
CA ASN A 16 -24.28 146.50 40.47
C ASN A 16 -25.16 145.25 40.64
N VAL A 17 -24.99 144.55 41.75
CA VAL A 17 -25.65 143.28 42.10
C VAL A 17 -25.97 143.28 43.59
N LEU A 18 -27.13 142.72 43.95
CA LEU A 18 -27.47 142.53 45.35
C LEU A 18 -26.44 141.67 46.10
N SER A 19 -26.26 141.97 47.39
CA SER A 19 -25.56 141.06 48.29
C SER A 19 -26.30 139.72 48.39
N GLN A 20 -25.63 138.67 48.87
CA GLN A 20 -26.29 137.37 49.00
C GLN A 20 -27.47 137.40 49.99
N PRO A 21 -27.36 138.00 51.19
CA PRO A 21 -28.48 138.10 52.11
C PRO A 21 -29.66 138.91 51.56
N GLU A 22 -29.41 140.02 50.87
CA GLU A 22 -30.49 140.85 50.28
C GLU A 22 -31.23 140.12 49.16
N TYR A 23 -30.51 139.37 48.32
CA TYR A 23 -31.12 138.54 47.27
C TYR A 23 -31.92 137.38 47.85
N GLU A 24 -31.45 136.77 48.94
CA GLU A 24 -32.19 135.71 49.63
C GLU A 24 -33.47 136.24 50.29
N ALA A 25 -33.48 137.51 50.72
CA ALA A 25 -34.65 138.19 51.29
C ALA A 25 -35.60 138.79 50.23
N LEU A 26 -35.20 138.82 48.95
CA LEU A 26 -36.00 139.40 47.87
C LEU A 26 -37.22 138.53 47.58
N GLU A 27 -38.42 139.10 47.68
CA GLU A 27 -39.69 138.39 47.43
C GLU A 27 -39.78 137.83 45.99
N ALA A 28 -39.18 138.53 45.03
CA ALA A 28 -39.09 138.09 43.63
C ALA A 28 -38.23 136.83 43.43
N LYS A 29 -37.45 136.37 44.42
CA LYS A 29 -36.72 135.09 44.35
C LYS A 29 -37.69 133.90 44.34
N ASP A 30 -38.77 133.98 45.11
CA ASP A 30 -39.75 132.90 45.24
C ASP A 30 -40.86 133.02 44.21
N THR A 31 -41.28 134.25 43.89
CA THR A 31 -42.43 134.53 43.00
C THR A 31 -42.05 134.94 41.58
N GLY A 32 -40.77 135.22 41.32
CA GLY A 32 -40.31 135.85 40.08
C GLY A 32 -40.66 137.34 40.01
N PHE A 33 -39.99 138.08 39.12
CA PHE A 33 -40.34 139.48 38.89
C PHE A 33 -41.72 139.60 38.25
N GLN A 34 -42.62 140.33 38.90
CA GLN A 34 -43.97 140.62 38.43
C GLN A 34 -44.02 141.86 37.52
N ALA A 35 -45.16 142.10 36.89
CA ALA A 35 -45.34 143.25 35.99
C ALA A 35 -45.04 144.58 36.71
N GLY A 36 -43.99 145.28 36.25
CA GLY A 36 -43.47 146.48 36.88
C GLY A 36 -42.01 146.74 36.49
N ILE A 37 -41.35 147.67 37.20
CA ILE A 37 -39.94 147.99 36.99
C ILE A 37 -39.10 147.17 37.98
N ALA A 38 -38.26 146.24 37.47
CA ALA A 38 -37.29 145.50 38.28
C ALA A 38 -35.99 146.32 38.42
N ARG A 39 -35.38 146.32 39.61
CA ARG A 39 -34.11 147.02 39.82
C ARG A 39 -32.99 146.23 39.14
N SER A 40 -32.10 146.93 38.47
CA SER A 40 -31.02 146.32 37.69
C SER A 40 -30.11 145.42 38.54
N GLU A 41 -29.87 145.76 39.81
CA GLU A 41 -29.07 144.95 40.74
C GLU A 41 -29.71 143.61 41.13
N GLU A 42 -31.04 143.54 41.11
CA GLU A 42 -31.79 142.32 41.39
C GLU A 42 -31.67 141.35 40.21
N LEU A 43 -31.88 141.85 38.99
CA LEU A 43 -31.72 141.09 37.75
C LEU A 43 -30.28 140.65 37.53
N ASN A 44 -29.31 141.55 37.75
CA ASN A 44 -27.90 141.24 37.59
C ASN A 44 -27.44 140.12 38.54
N LYS A 45 -28.04 139.98 39.73
CA LYS A 45 -27.71 138.91 40.67
C LYS A 45 -28.12 137.54 40.14
N VAL A 46 -29.32 137.43 39.57
CA VAL A 46 -29.82 136.21 38.91
C VAL A 46 -28.91 135.84 37.73
N TRP A 47 -28.62 136.80 36.86
CA TRP A 47 -27.76 136.59 35.69
C TRP A 47 -26.35 136.18 36.10
N ARG A 48 -25.78 136.78 37.16
CA ARG A 48 -24.47 136.39 37.68
C ARG A 48 -24.44 134.95 38.17
N GLN A 49 -25.41 134.51 38.97
CA GLN A 49 -25.40 133.13 39.50
C GLN A 49 -25.50 132.09 38.37
N ALA A 50 -26.40 132.29 37.41
CA ALA A 50 -26.58 131.37 36.28
C ALA A 50 -25.34 131.33 35.36
N SER A 51 -24.85 132.49 34.95
CA SER A 51 -23.71 132.60 34.03
C SER A 51 -22.39 132.11 34.66
N THR A 52 -22.22 132.23 35.98
CA THR A 52 -21.03 131.73 36.67
C THR A 52 -20.94 130.20 36.61
N ILE A 53 -22.03 129.48 36.91
CA ILE A 53 -22.04 128.01 36.84
C ILE A 53 -21.87 127.54 35.39
N ALA A 54 -22.56 128.18 34.44
CA ALA A 54 -22.41 127.88 33.01
C ALA A 54 -20.94 128.01 32.56
N SER A 55 -20.27 129.10 32.96
CA SER A 55 -18.85 129.32 32.66
C SER A 55 -17.93 128.25 33.24
N VAL A 56 -18.19 127.74 34.45
CA VAL A 56 -17.38 126.68 35.07
C VAL A 56 -17.54 125.36 34.33
N VAL A 57 -18.78 124.95 34.05
CA VAL A 57 -19.07 123.69 33.33
C VAL A 57 -18.49 123.75 31.91
N ALA A 58 -18.69 124.87 31.21
CA ALA A 58 -18.13 125.08 29.87
C ALA A 58 -16.59 125.05 29.88
N SER A 59 -15.96 125.61 30.91
CA SER A 59 -14.49 125.53 31.05
C SER A 59 -14.01 124.09 31.29
N PHE A 60 -14.73 123.31 32.10
CA PHE A 60 -14.44 121.88 32.29
C PHE A 60 -14.55 121.12 30.96
N MET A 61 -15.65 121.33 30.24
CA MET A 61 -15.90 120.74 28.93
C MET A 61 -14.77 121.07 27.95
N ALA A 62 -14.42 122.35 27.82
CA ALA A 62 -13.40 122.83 26.91
C ALA A 62 -12.03 122.19 27.21
N ASN A 63 -11.61 122.24 28.48
CA ASN A 63 -10.32 121.74 28.92
C ASN A 63 -10.18 120.21 28.78
N LYS A 64 -11.22 119.45 29.11
CA LYS A 64 -11.14 117.97 29.13
C LYS A 64 -11.43 117.32 27.77
N SER A 65 -12.28 117.93 26.95
CA SER A 65 -12.54 117.44 25.60
C SER A 65 -11.48 117.86 24.58
N GLY A 66 -10.80 118.99 24.85
CA GLY A 66 -9.93 119.67 23.90
C GLY A 66 -10.66 120.45 22.80
N ASN A 67 -11.99 120.57 22.87
CA ASN A 67 -12.83 121.24 21.87
C ASN A 67 -13.34 122.58 22.39
N ASP A 68 -13.67 123.50 21.49
CA ASP A 68 -14.32 124.77 21.83
C ASP A 68 -15.76 124.57 22.33
N VAL A 69 -16.19 125.42 23.25
CA VAL A 69 -17.54 125.46 23.84
C VAL A 69 -18.15 126.82 23.51
N LEU A 70 -18.81 126.90 22.36
CA LEU A 70 -19.30 128.14 21.75
C LEU A 70 -20.77 128.42 22.09
N ASP A 71 -21.13 129.70 22.27
CA ASP A 71 -22.51 130.15 22.54
C ASP A 71 -23.26 130.48 21.24
N ASN A 72 -23.58 129.44 20.46
CA ASN A 72 -24.23 129.56 19.15
C ASN A 72 -25.53 128.75 19.02
N GLY A 73 -26.04 128.21 20.14
CA GLY A 73 -27.27 127.41 20.19
C GLY A 73 -27.15 125.95 19.71
N ASN A 74 -25.96 125.46 19.36
CA ASN A 74 -25.77 124.07 18.90
C ASN A 74 -25.65 123.08 20.08
N LEU A 75 -26.79 122.55 20.51
CA LEU A 75 -26.88 121.63 21.65
C LEU A 75 -26.16 120.29 21.42
N ASP A 76 -26.17 119.75 20.19
CA ASP A 76 -25.53 118.47 19.87
C ASP A 76 -24.00 118.56 20.05
N THR A 77 -23.41 119.66 19.60
CA THR A 77 -21.96 119.90 19.76
C THR A 77 -21.60 120.07 21.23
N LEU A 78 -22.43 120.76 22.01
CA LEU A 78 -22.23 120.89 23.46
C LEU A 78 -22.33 119.53 24.15
N GLN A 79 -23.34 118.72 23.83
CA GLN A 79 -23.51 117.39 24.42
C GLN A 79 -22.35 116.45 24.06
N ALA A 80 -21.95 116.41 22.79
CA ALA A 80 -20.81 115.61 22.34
C ALA A 80 -19.51 116.05 23.02
N THR A 81 -19.33 117.36 23.19
CA THR A 81 -18.17 117.93 23.88
C THR A 81 -18.16 117.57 25.36
N LEU A 82 -19.32 117.61 26.04
CA LEU A 82 -19.46 117.16 27.42
C LEU A 82 -19.18 115.66 27.57
N LEU A 83 -19.72 114.82 26.69
CA LEU A 83 -19.50 113.37 26.74
C LEU A 83 -18.02 113.04 26.52
N LYS A 84 -17.36 113.70 25.55
CA LYS A 84 -15.93 113.55 25.31
C LYS A 84 -15.09 114.04 26.51
N ALA A 85 -15.47 115.15 27.14
CA ALA A 85 -14.82 115.63 28.35
C ALA A 85 -14.90 114.60 29.50
N LEU A 86 -16.08 113.99 29.71
CA LEU A 86 -16.27 112.94 30.71
C LEU A 86 -15.45 111.68 30.39
N LEU A 87 -15.47 111.23 29.13
CA LEU A 87 -14.72 110.04 28.69
C LEU A 87 -13.20 110.27 28.77
N ASN A 88 -12.70 111.43 28.32
CA ASN A 88 -11.27 111.74 28.42
C ASN A 88 -10.81 111.82 29.88
N ASN A 89 -11.68 112.31 30.77
CA ASN A 89 -11.39 112.29 32.20
C ASN A 89 -11.36 110.86 32.76
N SER A 90 -12.13 109.91 32.21
CA SER A 90 -12.07 108.50 32.61
C SER A 90 -10.88 107.75 32.00
N THR A 91 -10.50 108.02 30.75
CA THR A 91 -9.34 107.37 30.10
C THR A 91 -8.00 107.85 30.64
N SER A 92 -7.88 109.13 31.01
CA SER A 92 -6.69 109.67 31.67
C SER A 92 -6.56 109.23 33.13
N GLN A 93 -7.63 108.71 33.72
CA GLN A 93 -7.66 108.12 35.06
C GLN A 93 -7.91 106.61 35.04
N LEU A 94 -7.68 105.92 33.92
CA LEU A 94 -7.73 104.45 33.92
C LEU A 94 -6.68 103.93 34.89
N ASP A 95 -7.21 103.36 35.96
CA ASP A 95 -6.53 102.86 37.12
C ASP A 95 -5.32 101.99 36.78
N SER A 96 -4.19 102.21 37.44
CA SER A 96 -2.99 101.37 37.36
C SER A 96 -3.23 99.90 37.71
N ARG A 97 -4.43 99.52 38.19
CA ARG A 97 -4.83 98.15 38.51
C ARG A 97 -5.10 97.23 37.30
N TYR A 98 -5.25 97.73 36.07
CA TYR A 98 -5.54 96.89 34.89
C TYR A 98 -4.35 96.74 33.94
N LEU A 99 -4.18 95.55 33.36
CA LEU A 99 -3.15 95.24 32.35
C LEU A 99 -3.46 95.93 31.02
N LYS A 100 -2.42 96.44 30.34
CA LYS A 100 -2.54 97.05 29.00
C LYS A 100 -2.00 96.10 27.95
N VAL A 101 -2.78 95.85 26.90
CA VAL A 101 -2.39 94.94 25.79
C VAL A 101 -1.08 95.39 25.14
N ALA A 102 -0.89 96.70 24.95
CA ALA A 102 0.28 97.26 24.27
C ALA A 102 1.61 97.03 24.98
N SER A 103 1.59 96.76 26.29
CA SER A 103 2.79 96.60 27.10
C SER A 103 3.26 95.15 27.23
N ASN A 104 2.56 94.19 26.61
CA ASN A 104 2.95 92.79 26.56
C ASN A 104 3.37 92.22 27.93
N LEU A 105 2.58 92.49 28.97
CA LEU A 105 2.79 92.04 30.34
C LEU A 105 4.01 92.67 31.05
N SER A 106 4.65 93.70 30.48
CA SER A 106 5.79 94.37 31.14
C SER A 106 5.40 95.08 32.43
N GLU A 107 4.11 95.35 32.66
CA GLU A 107 3.62 95.94 33.91
C GLU A 107 3.32 94.91 35.00
N LEU A 108 3.57 93.61 34.75
CA LEU A 108 3.57 92.61 35.82
C LEU A 108 4.67 92.95 36.81
N THR A 109 4.27 93.48 37.96
CA THR A 109 5.18 93.87 39.05
C THR A 109 5.96 92.68 39.63
N ASN A 110 5.42 91.47 39.52
CA ASN A 110 6.11 90.25 39.89
C ASN A 110 5.81 89.11 38.90
N ALA A 111 6.69 88.95 37.91
CA ALA A 111 6.60 87.86 36.95
C ALA A 111 6.64 86.48 37.62
N SER A 112 7.33 86.32 38.77
CA SER A 112 7.40 85.03 39.48
C SER A 112 6.05 84.63 40.06
N THR A 113 5.36 85.54 40.74
CA THR A 113 4.01 85.28 41.27
C THR A 113 3.00 85.03 40.15
N ALA A 114 3.11 85.77 39.03
CA ALA A 114 2.26 85.55 37.87
C ALA A 114 2.43 84.12 37.29
N ARG A 115 3.69 83.65 37.16
CA ARG A 115 3.96 82.26 36.73
C ARG A 115 3.41 81.23 37.72
N THR A 116 3.54 81.47 39.03
CA THR A 116 2.99 80.60 40.08
C THR A 116 1.46 80.49 39.98
N ASN A 117 0.75 81.61 39.82
CA ASN A 117 -0.71 81.63 39.73
C ASN A 117 -1.24 80.93 38.46
N LEU A 118 -0.49 80.99 37.36
CA LEU A 118 -0.80 80.26 36.13
C LEU A 118 -0.45 78.76 36.20
N GLY A 119 0.17 78.30 37.29
CA GLY A 119 0.55 76.90 37.47
C GLY A 119 1.74 76.46 36.60
N LEU A 120 2.54 77.41 36.11
CA LEU A 120 3.72 77.12 35.29
C LEU A 120 4.80 76.44 36.14
N LYS A 121 5.31 75.29 35.66
CA LYS A 121 6.32 74.48 36.36
C LYS A 121 7.73 74.78 35.85
N GLY A 122 8.74 74.14 36.44
CA GLY A 122 10.17 74.47 36.25
C GLY A 122 10.66 74.63 34.80
N ALA A 123 10.17 73.82 33.85
CA ALA A 123 10.57 73.95 32.44
C ALA A 123 10.19 75.31 31.81
N ALA A 124 9.14 75.98 32.29
CA ALA A 124 8.70 77.29 31.79
C ALA A 124 9.52 78.47 32.36
N VAL A 125 10.47 78.20 33.25
CA VAL A 125 11.33 79.21 33.91
C VAL A 125 12.77 79.12 33.42
N LEU A 126 13.13 78.04 32.73
CA LEU A 126 14.47 77.81 32.20
C LEU A 126 14.48 78.06 30.68
N ASP A 127 15.58 78.60 30.18
CA ASP A 127 15.80 78.72 28.74
C ASP A 127 15.92 77.33 28.09
N VAL A 128 15.64 77.25 26.79
CA VAL A 128 15.95 76.05 25.97
C VAL A 128 17.36 76.20 25.42
N GLY A 129 18.22 75.22 25.65
CA GLY A 129 19.62 75.31 25.20
C GLY A 129 20.45 74.08 25.56
N THR A 130 21.77 74.19 25.39
CA THR A 130 22.74 73.09 25.61
C THR A 130 23.53 73.21 26.92
N ALA A 131 23.34 74.29 27.68
CA ALA A 131 24.05 74.56 28.92
C ALA A 131 23.35 73.92 30.14
N ALA A 132 24.11 73.61 31.20
CA ALA A 132 23.52 73.18 32.47
C ALA A 132 22.54 74.24 33.02
N GLY A 133 21.39 73.79 33.55
CA GLY A 133 20.32 74.69 34.00
C GLY A 133 19.34 75.14 32.90
N THR A 134 19.43 74.61 31.68
CA THR A 134 18.45 74.81 30.59
C THR A 134 17.64 73.54 30.31
N VAL A 135 16.47 73.68 29.69
CA VAL A 135 15.71 72.56 29.13
C VAL A 135 16.46 72.00 27.91
N ALA A 136 16.75 70.70 27.93
CA ALA A 136 17.47 70.02 26.85
C ALA A 136 16.60 69.84 25.61
N ALA A 137 17.10 70.30 24.46
CA ALA A 137 16.49 70.03 23.15
C ALA A 137 16.77 68.58 22.70
N GLY A 138 16.01 68.05 21.74
CA GLY A 138 16.14 66.65 21.32
C GLY A 138 17.50 66.23 20.76
N ASN A 139 18.33 67.19 20.34
CA ASN A 139 19.70 66.99 19.85
C ASN A 139 20.79 67.39 20.87
N ASP A 140 20.41 67.57 22.14
CA ASP A 140 21.31 67.99 23.20
C ASP A 140 22.21 66.84 23.67
N SER A 141 23.51 67.09 23.76
CA SER A 141 24.53 66.11 24.18
C SER A 141 24.36 65.61 25.63
N ARG A 142 23.59 66.31 26.46
CA ARG A 142 23.25 65.87 27.83
C ARG A 142 22.27 64.69 27.84
N ILE A 143 21.57 64.44 26.72
CA ILE A 143 20.74 63.24 26.55
C ILE A 143 21.68 62.05 26.33
N VAL A 144 22.20 61.52 27.44
CA VAL A 144 23.08 60.36 27.47
C VAL A 144 22.26 59.07 27.53
N ASN A 145 22.81 57.97 26.97
CA ASN A 145 22.19 56.63 26.93
C ASN A 145 20.89 56.51 26.12
N ALA A 146 20.54 57.50 25.30
CA ALA A 146 19.51 57.33 24.28
C ALA A 146 20.07 56.50 23.12
N LEU A 147 19.29 55.50 22.67
CA LEU A 147 19.64 54.67 21.52
C LEU A 147 19.77 55.52 20.25
N GLN A 148 20.96 55.53 19.65
CA GLN A 148 21.20 56.25 18.40
C GLN A 148 20.99 55.30 17.22
N LYS A 149 20.11 55.69 16.29
CA LYS A 149 19.85 54.93 15.05
C LYS A 149 21.14 54.62 14.27
N GLY A 150 22.07 55.58 14.23
CA GLY A 150 23.34 55.46 13.52
C GLY A 150 24.32 54.47 14.12
N ASN A 151 24.16 54.13 15.40
CA ASN A 151 25.08 53.24 16.12
C ASN A 151 24.62 51.77 16.06
N ASN A 152 23.53 51.46 15.36
CA ASN A 152 23.03 50.11 15.13
C ASN A 152 23.00 49.24 16.41
N LEU A 153 22.45 49.80 17.50
CA LEU A 153 22.35 49.18 18.82
C LEU A 153 23.68 48.94 19.55
N ALA A 154 24.82 49.44 19.06
CA ALA A 154 26.10 49.39 19.76
C ALA A 154 26.08 50.16 21.10
N ASP A 155 25.14 51.11 21.27
CA ASP A 155 24.93 51.86 22.51
C ASP A 155 24.30 51.01 23.62
N VAL A 156 23.86 49.80 23.30
CA VAL A 156 23.29 48.88 24.28
C VAL A 156 24.42 48.26 25.10
N THR A 157 24.38 48.49 26.42
CA THR A 157 25.41 48.02 27.38
C THR A 157 25.72 46.53 27.26
N SER A 158 24.73 45.70 26.92
CA SER A 158 24.91 44.29 26.63
C SER A 158 23.93 43.87 25.53
N GLY A 159 24.44 43.73 24.30
CA GLY A 159 23.65 43.22 23.18
C GLY A 159 23.02 41.84 23.47
N ALA A 160 23.74 40.98 24.22
CA ALA A 160 23.25 39.66 24.60
C ALA A 160 22.04 39.73 25.55
N THR A 161 22.08 40.61 26.57
CA THR A 161 20.98 40.79 27.51
C THR A 161 19.77 41.44 26.83
N ALA A 162 20.00 42.41 25.95
CA ALA A 162 18.93 43.04 25.19
C ALA A 162 18.26 42.08 24.22
N LEU A 163 19.03 41.26 23.50
CA LEU A 163 18.49 40.21 22.63
C LEU A 163 17.65 39.19 23.43
N ALA A 164 18.12 38.79 24.61
CA ALA A 164 17.39 37.87 25.49
C ALA A 164 16.06 38.46 25.98
N ASN A 165 16.03 39.73 26.38
CA ASN A 165 14.80 40.42 26.82
C ASN A 165 13.78 40.60 25.68
N LEU A 166 14.24 40.65 24.44
CA LEU A 166 13.40 40.72 23.23
C LEU A 166 12.98 39.33 22.71
N GLY A 167 13.40 38.24 23.38
CA GLY A 167 13.10 36.87 22.95
C GLY A 167 13.87 36.41 21.70
N GLY A 168 14.98 37.07 21.36
CA GLY A 168 15.81 36.72 20.22
C GLY A 168 16.62 35.44 20.42
N VAL A 169 16.90 34.74 19.31
CA VAL A 169 17.72 33.52 19.32
C VAL A 169 19.18 33.90 19.54
N SER A 170 19.79 33.36 20.60
CA SER A 170 21.21 33.60 20.89
C SER A 170 22.12 32.90 19.87
N THR A 171 23.26 33.52 19.56
CA THR A 171 24.29 33.01 18.62
C THR A 171 24.97 31.71 19.04
N SER A 172 24.66 31.19 20.24
CA SER A 172 25.26 30.01 20.84
C SER A 172 24.50 28.70 20.62
N ARG A 173 23.32 28.71 19.97
CA ARG A 173 22.58 27.47 19.71
C ARG A 173 23.01 26.85 18.38
N ASN A 174 23.42 25.59 18.44
CA ASN A 174 23.80 24.80 17.27
C ASN A 174 22.79 23.68 17.03
N ILE A 175 22.46 23.39 15.76
CA ILE A 175 21.78 22.15 15.34
C ILE A 175 22.83 21.30 14.62
N ASN A 176 23.07 20.07 15.11
CA ASN A 176 24.08 19.16 14.54
C ASN A 176 25.48 19.79 14.37
N GLY A 177 25.86 20.73 15.24
CA GLY A 177 27.15 21.44 15.17
C GLY A 177 27.16 22.74 14.35
N HIS A 178 26.05 23.07 13.66
CA HIS A 178 25.91 24.31 12.89
C HIS A 178 25.25 25.41 13.71
N SER A 179 25.92 26.56 13.86
CA SER A 179 25.38 27.73 14.56
C SER A 179 24.19 28.33 13.81
N LEU A 180 23.12 28.65 14.53
CA LEU A 180 21.92 29.27 13.98
C LEU A 180 22.11 30.79 13.80
N SER A 181 22.77 31.20 12.71
CA SER A 181 22.97 32.63 12.36
C SER A 181 22.09 33.13 11.21
N ALA A 182 21.36 32.25 10.54
CA ALA A 182 20.44 32.52 9.43
C ALA A 182 19.46 31.34 9.24
N ASP A 183 18.57 31.42 8.25
CA ASP A 183 17.79 30.27 7.79
C ASP A 183 18.72 29.15 7.35
N ILE A 184 18.51 27.94 7.88
CA ILE A 184 19.34 26.76 7.62
C ILE A 184 18.48 25.66 7.03
N ASN A 185 18.90 25.14 5.88
CA ASN A 185 18.36 23.91 5.32
C ASN A 185 19.08 22.72 5.97
N VAL A 186 18.34 21.89 6.71
CA VAL A 186 18.87 20.63 7.23
C VAL A 186 18.77 19.58 6.13
N THR A 187 19.93 19.14 5.62
CA THR A 187 20.03 18.08 4.61
C THR A 187 20.23 16.72 5.26
N SER A 188 20.03 15.65 4.47
CA SER A 188 20.40 14.31 4.92
C SER A 188 21.90 14.16 5.19
N GLN A 189 22.77 14.94 4.55
CA GLN A 189 24.20 14.92 4.87
C GLN A 189 24.51 15.52 6.25
N ASP A 190 23.80 16.58 6.65
CA ASP A 190 23.98 17.21 7.98
C ASP A 190 23.57 16.27 9.13
N ILE A 191 22.78 15.24 8.81
CA ILE A 191 22.34 14.22 9.77
C ILE A 191 23.20 12.96 9.65
N LEU A 192 23.59 12.53 8.44
CA LEU A 192 24.20 11.21 8.22
C LEU A 192 25.72 11.23 8.06
N ASN A 193 26.31 12.30 7.53
CA ASN A 193 27.74 12.35 7.20
C ASN A 193 28.63 12.57 8.45
N GLY A 194 28.11 13.25 9.47
CA GLY A 194 28.85 13.58 10.70
C GLY A 194 28.35 12.90 11.99
N GLN A 195 27.17 12.25 11.98
CA GLN A 195 26.61 11.63 13.19
C GLN A 195 26.70 10.10 13.22
N ALA A 196 27.15 9.45 12.14
CA ALA A 196 27.44 8.02 12.20
C ALA A 196 28.61 7.82 13.18
N ILE A 197 28.42 6.99 14.20
CA ILE A 197 29.39 6.81 15.28
C ILE A 197 30.33 5.65 14.94
N GLU A 198 31.65 5.91 14.95
CA GLU A 198 32.64 4.86 14.74
C GLU A 198 32.66 3.86 15.91
N LEU A 199 32.50 2.58 15.59
CA LEU A 199 32.75 1.47 16.50
C LEU A 199 34.26 1.28 16.55
N GLY A 200 34.90 1.80 17.60
CA GLY A 200 36.35 1.66 17.78
C GLY A 200 36.84 0.21 17.81
N ALA A 201 38.13 0.02 18.09
CA ALA A 201 38.71 -1.32 18.16
C ALA A 201 38.11 -2.17 19.30
N ASN A 202 38.00 -3.48 19.06
CA ASN A 202 37.59 -4.49 20.05
C ASN A 202 36.22 -4.27 20.72
N GLN A 203 35.29 -3.62 20.04
CA GLN A 203 33.97 -3.31 20.58
C GLN A 203 33.00 -4.48 20.41
N ASN A 204 32.34 -4.88 21.51
CA ASN A 204 31.36 -5.96 21.51
C ASN A 204 29.97 -5.43 21.17
N LEU A 205 29.34 -5.93 20.10
CA LEU A 205 28.05 -5.41 19.64
C LEU A 205 26.89 -5.59 20.63
N ASP A 206 26.96 -6.52 21.59
CA ASP A 206 25.88 -6.72 22.56
C ASP A 206 25.72 -5.55 23.54
N THR A 207 26.76 -4.72 23.71
CA THR A 207 26.73 -3.54 24.58
C THR A 207 26.13 -2.31 23.89
N TYR A 208 26.01 -2.34 22.57
CA TYR A 208 25.48 -1.23 21.78
C TYR A 208 23.96 -1.32 21.71
N LYS A 209 23.30 -0.46 22.48
CA LYS A 209 21.86 -0.52 22.73
C LYS A 209 21.10 0.76 22.38
N THR A 210 21.84 1.84 22.17
CA THR A 210 21.27 3.15 21.84
C THR A 210 20.94 3.19 20.36
N ALA A 211 19.69 3.56 20.03
CA ALA A 211 19.25 3.68 18.65
C ALA A 211 20.11 4.70 17.90
N GLY A 212 20.52 4.35 16.68
CA GLY A 212 21.45 5.17 15.91
C GLY A 212 22.12 4.40 14.78
N ILE A 213 22.99 5.11 14.06
CA ILE A 213 23.81 4.59 12.98
C ILE A 213 25.24 4.57 13.48
N TYR A 214 25.85 3.39 13.43
CA TYR A 214 27.24 3.17 13.78
C TYR A 214 27.94 2.50 12.61
N PHE A 215 29.26 2.55 12.58
CA PHE A 215 30.03 1.84 11.57
C PHE A 215 31.31 1.27 12.16
N GLN A 216 31.67 0.05 11.76
CA GLN A 216 32.97 -0.55 12.02
C GLN A 216 33.85 -0.32 10.78
N PRO A 217 34.91 0.50 10.85
CA PRO A 217 35.73 0.82 9.67
C PRO A 217 36.69 -0.30 9.25
N ALA A 218 37.02 -1.26 10.12
CA ALA A 218 38.07 -2.24 9.84
C ALA A 218 37.64 -3.69 10.10
N ASN A 219 37.91 -4.57 9.12
CA ASN A 219 37.66 -6.01 9.23
C ASN A 219 38.35 -6.63 10.46
N ALA A 220 39.54 -6.16 10.82
CA ALA A 220 40.31 -6.67 11.95
C ALA A 220 39.59 -6.51 13.31
N ASN A 221 38.64 -5.58 13.40
CA ASN A 221 37.86 -5.30 14.61
C ASN A 221 36.48 -5.99 14.60
N ALA A 222 36.12 -6.68 13.52
CA ALA A 222 34.90 -7.46 13.40
C ALA A 222 35.21 -8.94 13.62
N SER A 223 34.60 -9.53 14.65
CA SER A 223 34.73 -10.98 14.89
C SER A 223 33.52 -11.57 15.57
N ALA A 224 33.33 -12.88 15.41
CA ALA A 224 32.30 -13.63 16.15
C ALA A 224 32.45 -13.50 17.68
N ALA A 225 33.68 -13.41 18.20
CA ALA A 225 33.95 -13.21 19.64
C ALA A 225 33.42 -11.84 20.14
N LEU A 226 33.44 -10.83 19.26
CA LEU A 226 32.89 -9.49 19.49
C LEU A 226 31.43 -9.37 19.06
N ARG A 227 30.76 -10.48 18.77
CA ARG A 227 29.33 -10.56 18.43
C ARG A 227 28.95 -9.92 17.09
N TYR A 228 29.90 -9.82 16.17
CA TYR A 228 29.61 -9.50 14.77
C TYR A 228 29.06 -10.74 14.05
N PRO A 229 28.16 -10.57 13.06
CA PRO A 229 27.66 -11.69 12.26
C PRO A 229 28.72 -12.29 11.33
N GLU A 230 29.72 -11.49 10.93
CA GLU A 230 30.86 -11.92 10.11
C GLU A 230 32.12 -11.10 10.42
N ASN A 231 33.29 -11.60 10.03
CA ASN A 231 34.59 -10.95 10.25
C ASN A 231 34.89 -9.85 9.22
N ASN A 232 33.89 -8.99 8.92
CA ASN A 232 34.03 -7.85 8.00
C ASN A 232 33.45 -6.57 8.60
N ALA A 233 34.04 -5.45 8.22
CA ALA A 233 33.57 -4.10 8.45
C ALA A 233 32.15 -3.88 7.91
N GLY A 234 31.48 -2.83 8.38
CA GLY A 234 30.10 -2.60 8.00
C GLY A 234 29.40 -1.54 8.84
N THR A 235 28.13 -1.34 8.53
CA THR A 235 27.24 -0.43 9.23
C THR A 235 26.38 -1.21 10.21
N LEU A 236 26.30 -0.72 11.44
CA LEU A 236 25.36 -1.21 12.45
C LEU A 236 24.25 -0.18 12.62
N LEU A 237 23.02 -0.57 12.26
CA LEU A 237 21.82 0.20 12.56
C LEU A 237 21.14 -0.40 13.79
N ILE A 238 20.73 0.47 14.72
CA ILE A 238 20.07 0.06 15.95
C ILE A 238 18.71 0.73 16.03
N TYR A 239 17.65 -0.06 16.16
CA TYR A 239 16.28 0.41 16.36
C TYR A 239 15.81 0.12 17.78
N LYS A 240 15.09 1.09 18.37
CA LYS A 240 14.41 0.91 19.64
C LYS A 240 13.01 0.33 19.42
N ASN A 241 12.69 -0.75 20.13
CA ASN A 241 11.35 -1.33 20.21
C ASN A 241 11.08 -1.81 21.66
N ALA A 242 10.18 -2.79 21.87
CA ALA A 242 9.98 -3.42 23.19
C ALA A 242 11.27 -4.05 23.78
N GLY A 243 12.31 -4.19 22.96
CA GLY A 243 13.70 -4.19 23.39
C GLY A 243 14.55 -3.42 22.40
N ILE A 244 15.42 -4.10 21.66
CA ILE A 244 16.34 -3.51 20.68
C ILE A 244 16.47 -4.45 19.48
N THR A 245 16.51 -3.90 18.28
CA THR A 245 16.88 -4.62 17.06
C THR A 245 18.17 -4.05 16.50
N GLN A 246 19.10 -4.93 16.16
CA GLN A 246 20.32 -4.57 15.45
C GLN A 246 20.26 -5.13 14.03
N ILE A 247 20.67 -4.30 13.07
CA ILE A 247 20.86 -4.67 11.68
C ILE A 247 22.31 -4.37 11.33
N TYR A 248 23.03 -5.37 10.83
CA TYR A 248 24.40 -5.21 10.37
C TYR A 248 24.45 -5.37 8.86
N ILE A 249 24.96 -4.35 8.17
CA ILE A 249 25.11 -4.30 6.72
C ILE A 249 26.59 -4.34 6.41
N VAL A 250 27.03 -5.35 5.67
CA VAL A 250 28.45 -5.55 5.36
C VAL A 250 28.90 -4.54 4.30
N TYR A 251 30.05 -3.88 4.50
CA TYR A 251 30.46 -2.75 3.65
C TYR A 251 30.66 -3.07 2.16
N ASN A 252 31.05 -4.30 1.82
CA ASN A 252 31.44 -4.71 0.47
C ASN A 252 30.50 -5.76 -0.15
N SER A 253 29.31 -5.97 0.42
CA SER A 253 28.34 -6.92 -0.11
C SER A 253 26.91 -6.48 0.19
N SER A 254 25.93 -7.14 -0.43
CA SER A 254 24.51 -6.91 -0.13
C SER A 254 24.02 -7.72 1.07
N ARG A 255 24.92 -8.35 1.83
CA ARG A 255 24.55 -9.16 3.00
C ARG A 255 24.10 -8.27 4.15
N VAL A 256 22.92 -8.59 4.66
CA VAL A 256 22.31 -7.92 5.81
C VAL A 256 22.00 -8.98 6.85
N TYR A 257 22.37 -8.72 8.10
CA TYR A 257 22.05 -9.58 9.22
C TYR A 257 21.16 -8.82 10.19
N ILE A 258 20.17 -9.49 10.74
CA ILE A 258 19.28 -8.93 11.73
C ILE A 258 19.27 -9.79 13.00
N ARG A 259 19.24 -9.16 14.16
CA ARG A 259 18.97 -9.80 15.44
C ARG A 259 18.21 -8.86 16.36
N SER A 260 17.53 -9.43 17.34
CA SER A 260 16.79 -8.66 18.33
C SER A 260 17.04 -9.17 19.74
N GLN A 261 16.85 -8.30 20.72
CA GLN A 261 16.80 -8.62 22.14
C GLN A 261 15.49 -8.05 22.69
N TYR A 262 14.67 -8.87 23.35
CA TYR A 262 13.48 -8.40 24.06
C TYR A 262 13.87 -7.92 25.47
N SER A 263 13.61 -6.65 25.79
CA SER A 263 14.02 -6.03 27.06
C SER A 263 15.48 -6.34 27.43
N THR A 264 15.73 -7.07 28.52
CA THR A 264 17.05 -7.52 28.99
C THR A 264 17.29 -9.03 28.78
N GLY A 265 16.43 -9.71 28.01
CA GLY A 265 16.53 -11.15 27.72
C GLY A 265 17.72 -11.52 26.83
N ALA A 266 17.77 -12.77 26.38
CA ALA A 266 18.82 -13.22 25.46
C ALA A 266 18.69 -12.55 24.08
N TRP A 267 19.83 -12.32 23.41
CA TRP A 267 19.87 -11.96 22.00
C TRP A 267 19.42 -13.16 21.16
N THR A 268 18.58 -12.90 20.14
CA THR A 268 18.39 -13.88 19.08
C THR A 268 19.71 -14.06 18.32
N PRO A 269 19.94 -15.22 17.69
CA PRO A 269 21.01 -15.37 16.72
C PRO A 269 20.93 -14.28 15.64
N TRP A 270 22.08 -13.94 15.05
CA TRP A 270 22.11 -13.19 13.81
C TRP A 270 21.50 -14.03 12.71
N THR A 271 20.46 -13.51 12.08
CA THR A 271 19.80 -14.16 10.95
C THR A 271 20.11 -13.34 9.70
N PRO A 272 20.72 -13.94 8.66
CA PRO A 272 20.86 -13.25 7.38
C PRO A 272 19.46 -12.95 6.82
N GLN A 273 19.26 -11.73 6.34
CA GLN A 273 18.06 -11.32 5.62
C GLN A 273 18.11 -11.82 4.16
N ASP A 274 18.54 -13.06 3.98
CA ASP A 274 18.52 -13.77 2.73
C ASP A 274 17.28 -14.66 2.71
N CYS A 275 16.24 -14.25 1.98
CA CYS A 275 15.00 -15.03 1.87
C CYS A 275 15.21 -16.41 1.20
N PHE A 276 16.38 -16.68 0.61
CA PHE A 276 16.76 -17.97 0.03
C PHE A 276 18.26 -18.23 0.21
N PRO A 277 18.67 -19.30 0.93
CA PRO A 277 20.07 -19.53 1.27
C PRO A 277 20.94 -19.82 0.03
N VAL A 278 22.20 -19.37 0.07
CA VAL A 278 23.22 -19.72 -0.95
C VAL A 278 23.35 -21.25 -1.02
N GLY A 279 23.44 -21.79 -2.24
CA GLY A 279 23.51 -23.23 -2.46
C GLY A 279 22.17 -23.96 -2.59
N ALA A 280 21.03 -23.31 -2.34
CA ALA A 280 19.74 -23.93 -2.65
C ALA A 280 19.43 -23.85 -4.16
N PRO A 281 18.95 -24.93 -4.80
CA PRO A 281 18.58 -24.94 -6.21
C PRO A 281 17.31 -24.10 -6.44
N ILE A 282 17.34 -23.27 -7.48
CA ILE A 282 16.23 -22.38 -7.89
C ILE A 282 15.79 -22.78 -9.29
N ALA A 283 14.48 -22.97 -9.47
CA ALA A 283 13.90 -23.19 -10.79
C ALA A 283 13.80 -21.86 -11.55
N TRP A 284 14.55 -21.72 -12.63
CA TRP A 284 14.65 -20.50 -13.43
C TRP A 284 14.00 -20.69 -14.82
N PRO A 285 13.07 -19.82 -15.23
CA PRO A 285 12.28 -20.01 -16.45
C PRO A 285 12.97 -19.57 -17.76
N SER A 286 14.26 -19.20 -17.72
CA SER A 286 15.00 -18.68 -18.89
C SER A 286 16.34 -19.38 -19.04
N ASP A 287 16.91 -19.40 -20.25
CA ASP A 287 18.21 -20.00 -20.55
C ASP A 287 19.39 -19.16 -20.07
N THR A 288 19.17 -17.87 -19.82
CA THR A 288 20.22 -16.96 -19.31
C THR A 288 20.06 -16.78 -17.79
N PRO A 289 21.01 -17.26 -16.97
CA PRO A 289 20.97 -17.02 -15.53
C PRO A 289 21.22 -15.54 -15.21
N PRO A 290 20.58 -14.98 -14.16
CA PRO A 290 20.91 -13.64 -13.68
C PRO A 290 22.37 -13.54 -13.20
N ALA A 291 22.91 -12.32 -13.18
CA ALA A 291 24.23 -12.07 -12.59
C ALA A 291 24.29 -12.54 -11.13
N GLY A 292 25.39 -13.18 -10.74
CA GLY A 292 25.56 -13.76 -9.40
C GLY A 292 25.00 -15.18 -9.22
N TYR A 293 24.43 -15.76 -10.28
CA TYR A 293 23.94 -17.14 -10.31
C TYR A 293 24.68 -17.97 -11.35
N ALA A 294 24.72 -19.28 -11.15
CA ALA A 294 25.24 -20.25 -12.12
C ALA A 294 24.22 -21.35 -12.39
N LEU A 295 24.20 -21.87 -13.62
CA LEU A 295 23.47 -23.10 -13.97
C LEU A 295 24.07 -24.28 -13.21
N MET A 296 23.25 -25.21 -12.74
CA MET A 296 23.70 -26.39 -11.98
C MET A 296 24.03 -27.57 -12.91
N GLN A 297 25.29 -27.66 -13.34
CA GLN A 297 25.72 -28.55 -14.43
C GLN A 297 26.88 -29.49 -14.05
N GLY A 298 27.14 -29.70 -12.75
CA GLY A 298 28.24 -30.56 -12.31
C GLY A 298 29.61 -29.88 -12.22
N GLN A 299 29.67 -28.55 -12.37
CA GLN A 299 30.94 -27.82 -12.41
C GLN A 299 31.55 -27.59 -11.01
N SER A 300 32.88 -27.53 -10.96
CA SER A 300 33.64 -27.14 -9.76
C SER A 300 33.61 -25.62 -9.52
N PHE A 301 33.80 -25.20 -8.27
CA PHE A 301 33.95 -23.79 -7.90
C PHE A 301 35.06 -23.58 -6.85
N ASP A 302 35.56 -22.34 -6.75
CA ASP A 302 36.55 -21.95 -5.75
C ASP A 302 35.88 -21.72 -4.39
N LYS A 303 36.23 -22.54 -3.41
CA LYS A 303 35.67 -22.50 -2.05
C LYS A 303 36.08 -21.27 -1.24
N THR A 304 37.25 -20.70 -1.53
CA THR A 304 37.74 -19.47 -0.89
C THR A 304 36.98 -18.26 -1.42
N THR A 305 36.67 -18.25 -2.72
CA THR A 305 35.89 -17.18 -3.35
C THR A 305 34.41 -17.26 -2.95
N TYR A 306 33.85 -18.47 -2.83
CA TYR A 306 32.44 -18.70 -2.51
C TYR A 306 32.25 -19.51 -1.21
N PRO A 307 32.54 -18.93 -0.03
CA PRO A 307 32.53 -19.65 1.25
C PRO A 307 31.13 -20.12 1.67
N LEU A 308 30.07 -19.36 1.34
CA LEU A 308 28.69 -19.78 1.63
C LEU A 308 28.23 -20.92 0.72
N LEU A 309 28.67 -20.94 -0.54
CA LEU A 309 28.42 -22.06 -1.44
C LEU A 309 29.22 -23.30 -1.03
N ALA A 310 30.44 -23.12 -0.51
CA ALA A 310 31.25 -24.19 0.06
C ALA A 310 30.63 -24.82 1.31
N LEU A 311 29.87 -24.04 2.08
CA LEU A 311 29.08 -24.57 3.21
C LEU A 311 27.97 -25.50 2.73
N ALA A 312 27.28 -25.15 1.64
CA ALA A 312 26.23 -25.98 1.05
C ALA A 312 26.79 -27.20 0.29
N TYR A 313 27.89 -27.03 -0.44
CA TYR A 313 28.56 -28.06 -1.23
C TYR A 313 30.04 -28.19 -0.82
N PRO A 314 30.35 -28.91 0.28
CA PRO A 314 31.72 -29.04 0.78
C PRO A 314 32.70 -29.70 -0.20
N SER A 315 32.19 -30.46 -1.17
CA SER A 315 32.98 -31.04 -2.27
C SER A 315 33.64 -29.97 -3.16
N GLY A 316 33.13 -28.73 -3.17
CA GLY A 316 33.54 -27.73 -4.15
C GLY A 316 32.95 -27.98 -5.55
N VAL A 317 31.90 -28.79 -5.66
CA VAL A 317 31.23 -29.15 -6.92
C VAL A 317 29.74 -28.90 -6.80
N ILE A 318 29.18 -28.13 -7.73
CA ILE A 318 27.73 -27.92 -7.86
C ILE A 318 27.12 -29.17 -8.49
N PRO A 319 26.03 -29.75 -7.96
CA PRO A 319 25.37 -30.91 -8.58
C PRO A 319 24.92 -30.64 -10.02
N ASP A 320 24.98 -31.65 -10.90
CA ASP A 320 24.32 -31.58 -12.20
C ASP A 320 22.83 -31.89 -12.01
N MET A 321 21.98 -30.92 -12.28
CA MET A 321 20.54 -31.01 -12.08
C MET A 321 19.76 -31.17 -13.40
N ARG A 322 20.44 -31.25 -14.54
CA ARG A 322 19.78 -31.44 -15.84
C ARG A 322 19.11 -32.82 -15.91
N GLY A 323 17.83 -32.84 -16.24
CA GLY A 323 17.02 -34.07 -16.27
C GLY A 323 16.64 -34.63 -14.88
N TRP A 324 17.12 -34.02 -13.79
CA TRP A 324 16.83 -34.47 -12.43
C TRP A 324 15.64 -33.73 -11.82
N MET A 325 14.82 -34.44 -11.05
CA MET A 325 13.77 -33.83 -10.23
C MET A 325 14.14 -33.91 -8.74
N ILE A 326 13.91 -32.82 -8.01
CA ILE A 326 14.19 -32.77 -6.57
C ILE A 326 13.16 -33.62 -5.82
N LYS A 327 13.66 -34.60 -5.05
CA LYS A 327 12.89 -35.42 -4.13
C LYS A 327 13.40 -35.18 -2.71
N GLY A 328 12.48 -34.96 -1.77
CA GLY A 328 12.83 -34.85 -0.35
C GLY A 328 13.59 -36.10 0.12
N LYS A 329 14.68 -35.91 0.86
CA LYS A 329 15.46 -37.03 1.39
C LYS A 329 14.57 -37.88 2.32
N PRO A 330 14.44 -39.20 2.08
CA PRO A 330 13.69 -40.07 2.98
C PRO A 330 14.37 -40.16 4.35
N ALA A 331 13.60 -40.50 5.39
CA ALA A 331 14.12 -40.63 6.76
C ALA A 331 15.33 -41.58 6.86
N THR A 332 15.33 -42.65 6.05
CA THR A 332 16.40 -43.67 6.01
C THR A 332 16.66 -44.13 4.57
N GLY A 333 17.79 -44.82 4.36
CA GLY A 333 18.08 -45.53 3.11
C GLY A 333 18.73 -44.71 1.99
N ARG A 334 18.88 -43.39 2.13
CA ARG A 334 19.55 -42.52 1.13
C ARG A 334 20.34 -41.38 1.74
N ALA A 335 21.45 -41.01 1.10
CA ALA A 335 22.25 -39.83 1.44
C ALA A 335 21.71 -38.55 0.75
N VAL A 336 22.02 -37.38 1.32
CA VAL A 336 21.75 -36.08 0.66
C VAL A 336 22.56 -36.02 -0.65
N LEU A 337 21.96 -35.50 -1.73
CA LEU A 337 22.51 -35.47 -3.10
C LEU A 337 22.73 -36.84 -3.77
N SER A 338 22.27 -37.95 -3.19
CA SER A 338 22.27 -39.24 -3.90
C SER A 338 21.28 -39.24 -5.07
N GLN A 339 21.68 -39.82 -6.20
CA GLN A 339 20.83 -39.98 -7.39
C GLN A 339 19.99 -41.26 -7.30
N GLU A 340 18.80 -41.24 -7.92
CA GLU A 340 17.90 -42.39 -8.04
C GLU A 340 17.28 -42.38 -9.43
N MET A 341 17.51 -43.44 -10.19
CA MET A 341 16.95 -43.60 -11.53
C MET A 341 15.42 -43.77 -11.46
N ASP A 342 14.75 -43.43 -12.56
CA ASP A 342 13.34 -43.67 -12.75
C ASP A 342 13.02 -45.18 -12.78
N GLY A 343 11.79 -45.53 -12.41
CA GLY A 343 11.38 -46.92 -12.33
C GLY A 343 9.88 -47.07 -12.20
N ILE A 344 9.34 -48.12 -12.82
CA ILE A 344 7.93 -48.47 -12.76
C ILE A 344 7.68 -49.30 -11.50
N LYS A 345 6.61 -48.98 -10.78
CA LYS A 345 6.17 -49.79 -9.64
C LYS A 345 5.82 -51.20 -10.11
N SER A 346 6.29 -52.22 -9.39
CA SER A 346 5.97 -53.63 -9.68
C SER A 346 4.46 -53.84 -9.82
N HIS A 347 4.04 -54.51 -10.90
CA HIS A 347 2.64 -54.82 -11.21
C HIS A 347 2.55 -56.01 -12.19
N THR A 348 1.36 -56.58 -12.32
CA THR A 348 1.04 -57.67 -13.26
C THR A 348 -0.27 -57.37 -14.00
N HIS A 349 -0.54 -58.11 -15.07
CA HIS A 349 -1.76 -58.01 -15.86
C HIS A 349 -2.47 -59.36 -15.93
N ALA A 350 -3.80 -59.35 -15.99
CA ALA A 350 -4.56 -60.53 -16.38
C ALA A 350 -4.43 -60.73 -17.89
N ALA A 351 -4.15 -61.97 -18.32
CA ALA A 351 -4.07 -62.34 -19.72
C ALA A 351 -5.06 -63.48 -20.02
N SER A 352 -5.59 -63.52 -21.24
CA SER A 352 -6.47 -64.57 -21.73
C SER A 352 -6.02 -65.05 -23.10
N ALA A 353 -6.34 -66.31 -23.42
CA ALA A 353 -6.16 -66.90 -24.74
C ALA A 353 -7.52 -67.19 -25.36
N SER A 354 -7.68 -66.91 -26.65
CA SER A 354 -8.92 -67.20 -27.36
C SER A 354 -9.12 -68.70 -27.56
N SER A 355 -10.36 -69.18 -27.43
CA SER A 355 -10.71 -70.53 -27.84
C SER A 355 -10.43 -70.71 -29.33
N THR A 356 -9.83 -71.83 -29.70
CA THR A 356 -9.46 -72.15 -31.09
C THR A 356 -10.09 -73.47 -31.49
N ASP A 357 -10.97 -73.45 -32.49
CA ASP A 357 -11.52 -74.65 -33.10
C ASP A 357 -10.51 -75.25 -34.09
N LEU A 358 -10.17 -76.52 -33.91
CA LEU A 358 -9.24 -77.25 -34.79
C LEU A 358 -9.94 -77.80 -36.05
N GLY A 359 -11.27 -77.69 -36.13
CA GLY A 359 -12.10 -78.17 -37.22
C GLY A 359 -12.14 -79.70 -37.34
N THR A 360 -12.94 -80.21 -38.28
CA THR A 360 -13.06 -81.65 -38.55
C THR A 360 -11.86 -82.17 -39.35
N LYS A 361 -11.42 -83.40 -39.04
CA LYS A 361 -10.37 -84.12 -39.77
C LYS A 361 -10.91 -85.48 -40.21
N THR A 362 -10.72 -85.83 -41.48
CA THR A 362 -11.18 -87.11 -42.03
C THR A 362 -10.09 -88.16 -41.86
N SER A 363 -10.44 -89.33 -41.32
CA SER A 363 -9.51 -90.47 -41.23
C SER A 363 -9.21 -91.04 -42.61
N SER A 364 -8.15 -91.82 -42.74
CA SER A 364 -7.92 -92.61 -43.96
C SER A 364 -9.11 -93.56 -44.24
N ALA A 365 -9.47 -93.72 -45.51
CA ALA A 365 -10.58 -94.56 -45.94
C ALA A 365 -10.19 -96.04 -46.01
N PHE A 366 -11.07 -96.92 -45.52
CA PHE A 366 -10.94 -98.37 -45.63
C PHE A 366 -12.31 -98.97 -46.04
N ASP A 367 -12.36 -99.62 -47.20
CA ASP A 367 -13.58 -100.25 -47.73
C ASP A 367 -13.55 -101.76 -47.47
N TYR A 368 -14.62 -102.30 -46.87
CA TYR A 368 -14.77 -103.73 -46.58
C TYR A 368 -15.16 -104.57 -47.82
N GLY A 369 -15.60 -103.93 -48.90
CA GLY A 369 -16.10 -104.58 -50.12
C GLY A 369 -17.36 -105.42 -49.91
N THR A 370 -18.00 -105.86 -50.99
CA THR A 370 -19.17 -106.74 -50.93
C THR A 370 -18.75 -108.20 -50.70
N LYS A 371 -19.30 -108.87 -49.69
CA LYS A 371 -19.05 -110.30 -49.41
C LYS A 371 -20.32 -111.12 -49.64
N THR A 372 -20.24 -112.14 -50.49
CA THR A 372 -21.35 -113.05 -50.83
C THR A 372 -21.13 -114.40 -50.12
N SER A 373 -22.15 -114.91 -49.44
CA SER A 373 -22.12 -116.26 -48.85
C SER A 373 -22.31 -117.33 -49.94
N SER A 374 -21.60 -118.45 -49.85
CA SER A 374 -21.57 -119.53 -50.86
C SER A 374 -22.95 -120.14 -51.12
N THR A 375 -23.29 -120.28 -52.41
CA THR A 375 -24.55 -120.86 -52.92
C THR A 375 -24.76 -122.30 -52.46
N PHE A 376 -25.94 -122.61 -51.89
CA PHE A 376 -26.37 -123.96 -51.51
C PHE A 376 -27.56 -124.39 -52.39
N ASP A 377 -27.42 -125.52 -53.09
CA ASP A 377 -28.40 -126.07 -54.03
C ASP A 377 -28.89 -127.45 -53.52
N TYR A 378 -30.22 -127.62 -53.44
CA TYR A 378 -30.84 -128.86 -53.01
C TYR A 378 -30.74 -130.01 -54.04
N GLY A 379 -30.32 -129.70 -55.27
CA GLY A 379 -30.15 -130.63 -56.37
C GLY A 379 -31.47 -131.25 -56.85
N THR A 380 -31.38 -132.22 -57.76
CA THR A 380 -32.55 -132.96 -58.27
C THR A 380 -32.87 -134.14 -57.36
N LYS A 381 -34.15 -134.35 -57.04
CA LYS A 381 -34.61 -135.51 -56.25
C LYS A 381 -35.50 -136.42 -57.10
N THR A 382 -35.33 -137.73 -56.94
CA THR A 382 -35.99 -138.79 -57.72
C THR A 382 -36.86 -139.64 -56.79
N THR A 383 -38.04 -140.06 -57.25
CA THR A 383 -38.94 -140.96 -56.50
C THR A 383 -38.50 -142.43 -56.56
N SER A 384 -39.04 -143.31 -55.69
CA SER A 384 -38.69 -144.74 -55.64
C SER A 384 -39.34 -145.56 -56.77
N THR A 385 -38.60 -146.54 -57.31
CA THR A 385 -39.05 -147.39 -58.43
C THR A 385 -39.94 -148.55 -57.94
N THR A 386 -41.23 -148.58 -58.30
CA THR A 386 -42.21 -149.61 -57.88
C THR A 386 -43.23 -149.92 -59.00
N GLY A 387 -43.93 -151.08 -58.94
CA GLY A 387 -44.98 -151.48 -59.90
C GLY A 387 -44.79 -152.81 -60.65
N ALA A 388 -43.68 -153.53 -60.48
CA ALA A 388 -43.45 -154.82 -61.14
C ALA A 388 -44.36 -155.95 -60.59
N HIS A 389 -44.95 -156.76 -61.46
CA HIS A 389 -45.82 -157.90 -61.11
C HIS A 389 -45.75 -159.03 -62.15
N THR A 390 -46.31 -160.22 -61.85
CA THR A 390 -46.30 -161.45 -62.67
C THR A 390 -47.69 -162.03 -62.93
N HIS A 391 -47.80 -162.98 -63.88
CA HIS A 391 -49.05 -163.72 -64.23
C HIS A 391 -48.83 -165.26 -64.34
N LYS A 392 -49.86 -166.08 -64.04
CA LYS A 392 -49.87 -167.58 -64.07
C LYS A 392 -50.20 -168.16 -65.47
N VAL A 393 -49.55 -169.25 -65.90
CA VAL A 393 -49.80 -169.94 -67.20
C VAL A 393 -49.70 -171.49 -67.10
N PRO A 394 -50.62 -172.30 -67.69
CA PRO A 394 -50.58 -173.77 -67.68
C PRO A 394 -49.51 -174.40 -68.61
N THR A 395 -48.97 -175.57 -68.25
CA THR A 395 -47.85 -176.29 -68.94
C THR A 395 -47.97 -177.83 -68.85
N TRP A 396 -47.21 -178.58 -69.67
CA TRP A 396 -47.30 -180.06 -69.79
C TRP A 396 -45.95 -180.79 -69.55
N LYS A 397 -46.00 -182.08 -69.15
CA LYS A 397 -44.83 -182.98 -68.95
C LYS A 397 -45.02 -184.35 -69.60
N ASP A 398 -43.99 -184.89 -70.25
CA ASP A 398 -43.99 -186.24 -70.86
C ASP A 398 -43.29 -187.30 -69.98
N SER A 399 -43.90 -188.48 -69.91
CA SER A 399 -43.45 -189.64 -69.15
C SER A 399 -42.24 -190.31 -69.81
N GLY A 400 -41.05 -189.70 -69.71
CA GLY A 400 -39.80 -190.30 -70.19
C GLY A 400 -38.57 -189.39 -70.26
N GLY A 401 -38.71 -188.07 -70.10
CA GLY A 401 -37.57 -187.13 -70.14
C GLY A 401 -37.86 -185.82 -69.42
N SER A 402 -36.87 -185.29 -68.70
CA SER A 402 -37.00 -184.21 -67.71
C SER A 402 -37.12 -182.79 -68.33
N GLY A 403 -38.07 -182.55 -69.23
CA GLY A 403 -38.34 -181.24 -69.84
C GLY A 403 -39.82 -180.82 -69.71
N THR A 404 -40.07 -179.55 -69.36
CA THR A 404 -41.43 -178.95 -69.29
C THR A 404 -41.56 -177.95 -70.43
N TYR A 405 -42.57 -178.10 -71.29
CA TYR A 405 -42.80 -177.24 -72.46
C TYR A 405 -44.18 -176.55 -72.40
N VAL A 406 -44.25 -175.33 -72.94
CA VAL A 406 -45.49 -174.58 -73.13
C VAL A 406 -45.80 -174.62 -74.63
N ASP A 407 -46.51 -175.65 -75.10
CA ASP A 407 -46.80 -175.77 -76.54
C ASP A 407 -48.17 -175.19 -76.92
N ARG A 408 -48.19 -174.51 -78.07
CA ARG A 408 -49.38 -174.18 -78.85
C ARG A 408 -49.56 -175.30 -79.87
N ASN A 409 -50.55 -176.15 -79.61
CA ASN A 409 -51.50 -176.74 -80.57
C ASN A 409 -51.56 -178.30 -80.62
N SER A 410 -52.80 -178.80 -80.47
CA SER A 410 -53.37 -180.09 -80.93
C SER A 410 -53.39 -181.35 -80.03
N PHE A 411 -54.61 -181.92 -79.97
CA PHE A 411 -55.12 -183.07 -79.21
C PHE A 411 -54.61 -184.43 -79.70
N SER A 412 -54.29 -185.35 -78.79
CA SER A 412 -54.60 -186.78 -78.95
C SER A 412 -54.56 -187.52 -77.60
N SER A 413 -55.56 -188.36 -77.38
CA SER A 413 -55.92 -189.01 -76.13
C SER A 413 -55.14 -190.30 -75.84
N THR A 414 -54.44 -190.36 -74.69
CA THR A 414 -54.48 -191.43 -73.66
C THR A 414 -53.37 -191.16 -72.59
N ASN A 415 -53.76 -190.84 -71.35
CA ASN A 415 -52.98 -190.77 -70.08
C ASN A 415 -51.83 -189.73 -69.89
N HIS A 416 -52.14 -188.45 -69.66
CA HIS A 416 -51.16 -187.43 -69.17
C HIS A 416 -51.74 -186.52 -68.04
N TYR A 417 -50.86 -185.99 -67.17
CA TYR A 417 -51.11 -185.19 -65.94
C TYR A 417 -50.75 -183.69 -66.14
N GLU A 418 -51.52 -182.76 -65.56
CA GLU A 418 -51.49 -181.28 -65.78
C GLU A 418 -50.64 -180.50 -64.71
N ALA A 419 -49.91 -179.42 -65.09
CA ALA A 419 -49.11 -178.56 -64.16
C ALA A 419 -49.05 -177.05 -64.57
N VAL A 420 -49.01 -176.09 -63.62
CA VAL A 420 -49.06 -174.61 -63.87
C VAL A 420 -47.81 -173.85 -63.33
N VAL A 421 -47.28 -172.82 -64.03
CA VAL A 421 -46.12 -171.95 -63.62
C VAL A 421 -46.32 -170.43 -63.92
N ASP A 422 -45.59 -169.54 -63.23
CA ASP A 422 -45.67 -168.06 -63.37
C ASP A 422 -44.68 -167.47 -64.42
N THR A 423 -45.02 -166.32 -65.01
CA THR A 423 -44.14 -165.46 -65.85
C THR A 423 -43.19 -164.59 -65.00
N VAL A 424 -42.13 -164.02 -65.60
CA VAL A 424 -41.16 -163.14 -64.91
C VAL A 424 -41.68 -161.71 -64.71
N ALA A 425 -41.30 -161.04 -63.61
CA ALA A 425 -41.78 -159.69 -63.27
C ALA A 425 -41.07 -158.59 -64.08
N SER A 426 -41.80 -157.60 -64.62
CA SER A 426 -41.25 -156.44 -65.36
C SER A 426 -42.13 -155.17 -65.21
N GLY A 427 -41.62 -153.98 -65.58
CA GLY A 427 -42.41 -152.72 -65.71
C GLY A 427 -42.09 -151.52 -64.77
N ASN A 428 -40.94 -151.47 -64.12
CA ASN A 428 -40.60 -150.44 -63.10
C ASN A 428 -40.06 -149.11 -63.72
N HIS A 429 -40.52 -147.90 -63.28
CA HIS A 429 -39.92 -146.59 -63.67
C HIS A 429 -40.06 -145.45 -62.61
N THR A 430 -39.41 -144.29 -62.84
CA THR A 430 -39.35 -143.10 -61.93
C THR A 430 -39.35 -141.74 -62.68
N HIS A 431 -39.52 -140.62 -61.95
CA HIS A 431 -39.48 -139.22 -62.46
C HIS A 431 -38.64 -138.26 -61.57
N THR A 432 -38.24 -137.10 -62.11
CA THR A 432 -37.39 -136.07 -61.44
C THR A 432 -37.93 -134.62 -61.60
N ILE A 433 -37.75 -133.75 -60.58
CA ILE A 433 -38.07 -132.29 -60.59
C ILE A 433 -36.94 -131.47 -59.90
N ALA A 434 -36.66 -130.24 -60.36
CA ALA A 434 -35.61 -129.33 -59.84
C ALA A 434 -36.18 -128.07 -59.15
N ILE A 435 -35.58 -127.65 -58.02
CA ILE A 435 -35.94 -126.45 -57.23
C ILE A 435 -34.65 -125.63 -57.03
N GLY A 436 -34.42 -124.61 -57.88
CA GLY A 436 -33.11 -123.94 -58.05
C GLY A 436 -32.67 -122.98 -56.94
N ALA A 437 -31.41 -122.53 -57.05
CA ALA A 437 -30.69 -121.74 -56.04
C ALA A 437 -31.17 -120.29 -55.87
N HIS A 438 -31.00 -119.75 -54.65
CA HIS A 438 -31.21 -118.34 -54.33
C HIS A 438 -30.13 -117.79 -53.38
N ASN A 439 -30.00 -116.45 -53.30
CA ASN A 439 -28.98 -115.76 -52.51
C ASN A 439 -29.60 -114.90 -51.39
N HIS A 440 -28.80 -114.64 -50.36
CA HIS A 440 -29.09 -113.67 -49.30
C HIS A 440 -28.05 -112.55 -49.26
N THR A 441 -28.48 -111.37 -48.85
CA THR A 441 -27.62 -110.20 -48.61
C THR A 441 -27.58 -109.89 -47.12
N VAL A 442 -26.39 -109.62 -46.57
CA VAL A 442 -26.20 -109.28 -45.15
C VAL A 442 -25.65 -107.86 -45.02
N GLY A 443 -26.36 -107.02 -44.26
CA GLY A 443 -25.88 -105.69 -43.88
C GLY A 443 -24.96 -105.75 -42.66
N ILE A 444 -23.74 -105.20 -42.78
CA ILE A 444 -22.70 -105.24 -41.72
C ILE A 444 -22.92 -104.13 -40.66
N GLY A 445 -23.68 -103.08 -40.99
CA GLY A 445 -23.97 -101.96 -40.08
C GLY A 445 -22.84 -100.93 -39.98
N SER A 446 -23.12 -99.79 -39.34
CA SER A 446 -22.16 -98.70 -39.13
C SER A 446 -21.39 -98.87 -37.82
N HIS A 447 -20.11 -98.49 -37.79
CA HIS A 447 -19.31 -98.38 -36.57
C HIS A 447 -18.54 -97.06 -36.52
N SER A 448 -18.12 -96.65 -35.32
CA SER A 448 -17.30 -95.47 -35.08
C SER A 448 -16.16 -95.79 -34.11
N HIS A 449 -15.13 -94.96 -34.14
CA HIS A 449 -13.97 -95.04 -33.24
C HIS A 449 -13.83 -93.75 -32.44
N THR A 450 -13.21 -93.83 -31.27
CA THR A 450 -12.76 -92.66 -30.49
C THR A 450 -11.24 -92.52 -30.61
N VAL A 451 -10.74 -91.29 -30.70
CA VAL A 451 -9.30 -91.00 -30.80
C VAL A 451 -8.91 -90.00 -29.71
N ALA A 452 -7.92 -90.35 -28.89
CA ALA A 452 -7.38 -89.47 -27.85
C ALA A 452 -6.37 -88.47 -28.44
N MET A 453 -6.60 -87.17 -28.22
CA MET A 453 -5.77 -86.09 -28.79
C MET A 453 -4.60 -85.63 -27.89
N GLY A 454 -4.62 -85.96 -26.59
CA GLY A 454 -3.58 -85.60 -25.63
C GLY A 454 -3.56 -84.10 -25.24
N ALA A 455 -2.59 -83.75 -24.38
CA ALA A 455 -2.34 -82.36 -23.96
C ALA A 455 -1.21 -81.74 -24.79
N HIS A 456 -1.32 -80.44 -25.06
CA HIS A 456 -0.26 -79.64 -25.68
C HIS A 456 -0.21 -78.25 -25.05
N GLY A 457 0.86 -77.49 -25.31
CA GLY A 457 1.06 -76.14 -24.78
C GLY A 457 1.57 -75.17 -25.84
N HIS A 458 1.66 -73.89 -25.45
CA HIS A 458 2.13 -72.80 -26.31
C HIS A 458 3.17 -71.96 -25.57
N THR A 459 4.09 -71.34 -26.32
CA THR A 459 4.99 -70.33 -25.79
C THR A 459 4.31 -68.96 -25.90
N ILE A 460 4.23 -68.22 -24.78
CA ILE A 460 3.69 -66.86 -24.75
C ILE A 460 4.85 -65.89 -24.61
N ASN A 461 4.90 -64.88 -25.50
CA ASN A 461 5.85 -63.78 -25.44
C ASN A 461 5.11 -62.46 -25.17
N ILE A 462 5.56 -61.70 -24.17
CA ILE A 462 5.01 -60.38 -23.84
C ILE A 462 6.05 -59.34 -24.27
N SER A 463 5.72 -58.57 -25.31
CA SER A 463 6.59 -57.49 -25.80
C SER A 463 6.67 -56.34 -24.79
N ALA A 464 7.83 -55.67 -24.72
CA ALA A 464 8.00 -54.49 -23.88
C ALA A 464 7.11 -53.33 -24.36
N VAL A 465 6.52 -52.59 -23.41
CA VAL A 465 5.68 -51.42 -23.67
C VAL A 465 6.10 -50.29 -22.73
N GLY A 466 6.42 -49.12 -23.28
CA GLY A 466 6.83 -47.94 -22.52
C GLY A 466 7.68 -46.97 -23.33
N ASN A 467 8.01 -45.83 -22.72
CA ASN A 467 8.98 -44.86 -23.24
C ASN A 467 10.39 -45.15 -22.67
N ALA A 468 11.39 -44.40 -23.14
CA ALA A 468 12.76 -44.50 -22.63
C ALA A 468 12.89 -44.10 -21.15
N GLU A 469 12.04 -43.18 -20.67
CA GLU A 469 12.00 -42.72 -19.28
C GLU A 469 10.56 -42.80 -18.73
N ASN A 470 10.45 -43.10 -17.44
CA ASN A 470 9.20 -43.08 -16.70
C ASN A 470 8.93 -41.67 -16.15
N THR A 471 8.09 -40.92 -16.87
CA THR A 471 7.82 -39.50 -16.58
C THR A 471 6.47 -39.27 -15.88
N VAL A 472 6.40 -38.20 -15.09
CA VAL A 472 5.13 -37.55 -14.71
C VAL A 472 4.98 -36.25 -15.48
N LYS A 473 3.78 -35.65 -15.52
CA LYS A 473 3.61 -34.30 -16.11
C LYS A 473 4.57 -33.32 -15.45
N ASN A 474 5.42 -32.68 -16.24
CA ASN A 474 6.46 -31.77 -15.79
C ASN A 474 6.60 -30.57 -16.76
N ILE A 475 7.26 -29.50 -16.30
CA ILE A 475 7.64 -28.34 -17.09
C ILE A 475 9.14 -28.13 -16.91
N VAL A 476 9.84 -27.86 -18.01
CA VAL A 476 11.29 -27.67 -17.99
C VAL A 476 11.64 -26.28 -17.47
N PHE A 477 12.46 -26.24 -16.43
CA PHE A 477 13.11 -25.04 -15.90
C PHE A 477 14.62 -25.31 -15.81
N ASN A 478 15.42 -24.26 -15.93
CA ASN A 478 16.84 -24.34 -15.65
C ASN A 478 17.07 -24.28 -14.14
N TYR A 479 17.74 -25.28 -13.57
CA TYR A 479 18.19 -25.17 -12.18
C TYR A 479 19.40 -24.25 -12.10
N ILE A 480 19.26 -23.16 -11.35
CA ILE A 480 20.35 -22.23 -11.03
C ILE A 480 20.64 -22.22 -9.53
N VAL A 481 21.82 -21.75 -9.15
CA VAL A 481 22.23 -21.58 -7.75
C VAL A 481 22.89 -20.23 -7.56
N ARG A 482 22.58 -19.57 -6.43
CA ARG A 482 23.25 -18.32 -6.02
C ARG A 482 24.69 -18.63 -5.61
N LEU A 483 25.65 -17.81 -6.04
CA LEU A 483 27.08 -18.06 -5.80
C LEU A 483 27.59 -17.52 -4.46
N ALA A 484 27.10 -16.36 -3.99
CA ALA A 484 27.66 -15.63 -2.84
C ALA A 484 26.60 -14.97 -1.97
#